data_AF-A0AA91I3Q3-F1
#
_entry.id   AF-A0AA91I3Q3-F1
#
_cell.length_a   1.000
_cell.length_b   1.000
_cell.length_c   1.000
_cell.angle_alpha   90.00
_cell.angle_beta   90.00
_cell.angle_gamma   90.00
#
_symmetry.space_group_name_H-M   'P 1'
#
loop_
_entity.id
_entity.type
_entity.pdbx_description
1 polymer ?
#
loop_
_entity_poly.entity_id
_entity_poly.type
_entity_poly.pdbx_seq_one_letter_code
_entity_poly.pdbx_strand_id
1 'polypeptide(L)'
;MVLLPFQSTNDWKISSPQDITVAPLSSNKGYTLLGITFPASKSDDLEIVIEKAISIGENREGKAKINLNLDYPFITQSQRDILELSFSHSQWDIDINLSAKYEDDEVSKSPSVMRRISDTSYEVLSSDLASLQKKEIWLVFPNAQQKALDTAKLILSILIGIITSLFQLPIIKDRKLPAVLLVFITSLSIVGLSAYYAIYLSRGFELAVWAATFIPHALIALGGAIYVLIARHYQASIGVSVLLDNAPIEFCEVILLGKKGNNWESVEKIERLINGNNVFNFWLRKKYSSYKVSAKSTRSDVVESSEFQPNKGAKQQISPLKLVTK
;
A
#
# COMPACT_ATOMS: atom_id res chain seq x y z
N MET A 1 -56.16 1.56 -0.47
CA MET A 1 -55.13 2.50 -0.02
C MET A 1 -54.25 1.75 0.96
N VAL A 2 -52.94 1.83 0.80
CA VAL A 2 -51.94 1.21 1.68
C VAL A 2 -51.15 2.30 2.37
N LEU A 3 -50.79 2.07 3.63
CA LEU A 3 -50.01 3.00 4.43
C LEU A 3 -48.63 2.41 4.69
N LEU A 4 -47.58 3.14 4.31
CA LEU A 4 -46.20 2.69 4.43
C LEU A 4 -45.39 3.69 5.26
N PRO A 5 -45.14 3.40 6.54
CA PRO A 5 -44.17 4.14 7.33
C PRO A 5 -42.74 3.76 6.95
N PHE A 6 -41.86 4.76 6.83
CA PHE A 6 -40.44 4.54 6.58
C PHE A 6 -39.57 5.61 7.23
N GLN A 7 -38.32 5.27 7.48
CA GLN A 7 -37.32 6.23 7.92
C GLN A 7 -36.89 7.09 6.73
N SER A 8 -36.92 8.41 6.89
CA SER A 8 -36.71 9.37 5.81
C SER A 8 -35.58 10.36 6.14
N THR A 9 -34.74 10.66 5.15
CA THR A 9 -33.79 11.79 5.20
C THR A 9 -34.47 13.08 4.71
N ASN A 10 -33.72 14.17 4.52
CA ASN A 10 -34.29 15.40 3.95
C ASN A 10 -34.36 15.37 2.40
N ASP A 11 -33.67 14.43 1.76
CA ASP A 11 -33.44 14.43 0.30
C ASP A 11 -34.05 13.20 -0.42
N TRP A 12 -35.00 12.50 0.21
CA TRP A 12 -35.62 11.33 -0.40
C TRP A 12 -36.47 11.69 -1.62
N LYS A 13 -36.58 10.75 -2.56
CA LYS A 13 -37.45 10.85 -3.74
C LYS A 13 -38.22 9.55 -3.90
N ILE A 14 -39.45 9.64 -4.39
CA ILE A 14 -40.27 8.47 -4.72
C ILE A 14 -40.36 8.36 -6.23
N SER A 15 -40.10 7.16 -6.71
CA SER A 15 -40.35 6.73 -8.09
C SER A 15 -41.42 5.65 -8.04
N SER A 16 -42.56 5.89 -8.70
CA SER A 16 -43.67 4.94 -8.81
C SER A 16 -44.20 4.87 -10.24
N PRO A 17 -44.79 3.73 -10.64
CA PRO A 17 -45.58 3.62 -11.87
C PRO A 17 -46.65 4.70 -12.00
N GLN A 18 -46.99 5.11 -13.24
CA GLN A 18 -47.92 6.22 -13.52
C GLN A 18 -49.32 6.02 -12.95
N ASP A 19 -49.73 4.77 -12.70
CA ASP A 19 -51.04 4.40 -12.19
C ASP A 19 -51.06 4.22 -10.66
N ILE A 20 -49.94 4.43 -9.98
CA ILE A 20 -49.83 4.40 -8.52
C ILE A 20 -49.54 5.81 -8.04
N THR A 21 -50.43 6.35 -7.20
CA THR A 21 -50.19 7.62 -6.52
C THR A 21 -49.62 7.35 -5.14
N VAL A 22 -48.44 7.92 -4.87
CA VAL A 22 -47.79 7.87 -3.56
C VAL A 22 -47.61 9.29 -3.05
N ALA A 23 -48.10 9.56 -1.84
CA ALA A 23 -48.02 10.89 -1.24
C ALA A 23 -47.59 10.81 0.25
N PRO A 24 -46.74 11.73 0.72
CA PRO A 24 -46.46 11.84 2.15
C PRO A 24 -47.70 12.38 2.88
N LEU A 25 -48.19 11.61 3.84
CA LEU A 25 -49.32 12.01 4.70
C LEU A 25 -48.82 12.78 5.94
N SER A 26 -47.64 12.43 6.45
CA SER A 26 -47.00 13.15 7.55
C SER A 26 -45.50 12.85 7.61
N SER A 27 -44.72 13.78 8.19
CA SER A 27 -43.29 13.58 8.48
C SER A 27 -42.95 14.12 9.86
N ASN A 28 -42.19 13.35 10.65
CA ASN A 28 -41.75 13.75 11.99
C ASN A 28 -40.43 13.06 12.36
N LYS A 29 -39.46 13.81 12.92
CA LYS A 29 -38.19 13.30 13.49
C LYS A 29 -37.48 12.23 12.63
N GLY A 30 -37.41 12.44 11.31
CA GLY A 30 -36.76 11.53 10.36
C GLY A 30 -37.56 10.30 9.99
N TYR A 31 -38.89 10.33 10.16
CA TYR A 31 -39.83 9.32 9.69
C TYR A 31 -40.93 9.97 8.88
N THR A 32 -41.38 9.29 7.83
CA THR A 32 -42.47 9.73 6.96
C THR A 32 -43.48 8.59 6.80
N LEU A 33 -44.77 8.94 6.89
CA LEU A 33 -45.87 8.04 6.59
C LEU A 33 -46.35 8.31 5.16
N LEU A 34 -46.25 7.32 4.28
CA LEU A 34 -46.74 7.40 2.91
C LEU A 34 -48.14 6.80 2.80
N GLY A 35 -49.00 7.48 2.03
CA GLY A 35 -50.25 6.95 1.53
C GLY A 35 -50.08 6.52 0.09
N ILE A 36 -50.42 5.27 -0.19
CA ILE A 36 -50.30 4.64 -1.52
C ILE A 36 -51.71 4.30 -2.00
N THR A 37 -52.09 4.81 -3.16
CA THR A 37 -53.37 4.50 -3.80
C THR A 37 -53.13 3.94 -5.18
N PHE A 38 -53.80 2.83 -5.48
CA PHE A 38 -53.72 2.11 -6.74
C PHE A 38 -55.14 1.64 -7.16
N PRO A 39 -55.38 1.39 -8.46
CA PRO A 39 -56.67 0.90 -8.95
C PRO A 39 -57.01 -0.47 -8.35
N ALA A 40 -58.27 -0.70 -7.99
CA ALA A 40 -58.75 -1.96 -7.43
C ALA A 40 -58.56 -3.18 -8.37
N SER A 41 -58.33 -2.93 -9.66
CA SER A 41 -58.05 -3.96 -10.67
C SER A 41 -56.60 -4.46 -10.66
N LYS A 42 -55.68 -3.83 -9.91
CA LYS A 42 -54.32 -4.32 -9.70
C LYS A 42 -54.30 -5.21 -8.45
N SER A 43 -54.19 -6.51 -8.65
CA SER A 43 -54.02 -7.54 -7.61
C SER A 43 -52.57 -7.99 -7.43
N ASP A 44 -51.64 -7.46 -8.23
CA ASP A 44 -50.27 -7.96 -8.37
C ASP A 44 -49.27 -7.15 -7.52
N ASP A 45 -48.05 -7.69 -7.38
CA ASP A 45 -46.93 -7.07 -6.66
C ASP A 45 -46.68 -5.63 -7.13
N LEU A 46 -46.79 -4.68 -6.20
CA LEU A 46 -46.58 -3.25 -6.47
C LEU A 46 -45.17 -2.86 -6.08
N GLU A 47 -44.33 -2.53 -7.05
CA GLU A 47 -42.99 -2.01 -6.79
C GLU A 47 -43.01 -0.48 -6.58
N ILE A 48 -42.48 -0.03 -5.44
CA ILE A 48 -42.29 1.39 -5.12
C ILE A 48 -40.83 1.58 -4.73
N VAL A 49 -40.13 2.48 -5.43
CA VAL A 49 -38.73 2.78 -5.14
C VAL A 49 -38.64 4.10 -4.38
N ILE A 50 -38.08 4.04 -3.17
CA ILE A 50 -37.77 5.24 -2.38
C ILE A 50 -36.25 5.46 -2.41
N GLU A 51 -35.82 6.42 -3.22
CA GLU A 51 -34.42 6.81 -3.32
C GLU A 51 -34.01 7.65 -2.10
N LYS A 52 -32.78 7.46 -1.63
CA LYS A 52 -32.17 8.20 -0.50
C LYS A 52 -33.04 8.19 0.78
N ALA A 53 -33.84 7.15 0.97
CA ALA A 53 -34.71 7.00 2.12
C ALA A 53 -33.94 7.03 3.45
N ILE A 54 -32.81 6.31 3.50
CA ILE A 54 -32.08 6.04 4.73
C ILE A 54 -30.69 6.69 4.68
N SER A 55 -30.27 7.28 5.79
CA SER A 55 -28.89 7.72 5.96
C SER A 55 -27.99 6.52 6.20
N ILE A 56 -26.97 6.35 5.36
CA ILE A 56 -25.95 5.31 5.55
C ILE A 56 -24.87 5.87 6.46
N GLY A 57 -24.75 5.30 7.66
CA GLY A 57 -23.67 5.65 8.60
C GLY A 57 -22.41 4.87 8.27
N GLU A 58 -21.28 5.56 8.11
CA GLU A 58 -19.96 4.94 7.96
C GLU A 58 -19.21 4.98 9.30
N ASN A 59 -18.66 3.84 9.72
CA ASN A 59 -17.83 3.76 10.91
C ASN A 59 -16.36 4.11 10.61
N ARG A 60 -15.53 4.24 11.64
CA ARG A 60 -14.09 4.56 11.49
C ARG A 60 -13.27 3.48 10.75
N GLU A 61 -13.84 2.29 10.59
CA GLU A 61 -13.23 1.17 9.86
C GLU A 61 -13.63 1.14 8.38
N GLY A 62 -14.37 2.14 7.90
CA GLY A 62 -14.83 2.20 6.51
C GLY A 62 -15.98 1.23 6.20
N LYS A 63 -16.73 0.80 7.22
CA LYS A 63 -17.95 -0.01 7.04
C LYS A 63 -19.18 0.86 7.11
N ALA A 64 -20.05 0.68 6.12
CA ALA A 64 -21.37 1.26 6.06
C ALA A 64 -22.39 0.38 6.80
N LYS A 65 -23.34 1.00 7.51
CA LYS A 65 -24.50 0.32 8.10
C LYS A 65 -25.79 0.92 7.56
N ILE A 66 -26.63 0.05 7.00
CA ILE A 66 -28.06 0.30 6.82
C ILE A 66 -28.77 -0.24 8.05
N ASN A 67 -29.64 0.57 8.65
CA ASN A 67 -30.48 0.15 9.77
C ASN A 67 -31.93 0.60 9.51
N LEU A 68 -32.86 -0.33 9.70
CA LEU A 68 -34.29 -0.15 9.50
C LEU A 68 -35.01 -0.60 10.77
N ASN A 69 -35.64 0.36 11.46
CA ASN A 69 -36.46 0.08 12.62
C ASN A 69 -37.95 0.09 12.25
N LEU A 70 -38.57 -1.09 12.34
CA LEU A 70 -39.95 -1.39 12.01
C LEU A 70 -40.92 -1.18 13.18
N ASP A 71 -40.43 -0.80 14.37
CA ASP A 71 -41.30 -0.34 15.47
C ASP A 71 -41.78 1.10 15.26
N TYR A 72 -41.19 1.79 14.29
CA TYR A 72 -41.46 3.20 13.95
C TYR A 72 -41.58 4.08 15.20
N PRO A 73 -40.53 4.15 16.04
CA PRO A 73 -40.61 4.69 17.40
C PRO A 73 -40.97 6.18 17.48
N PHE A 74 -40.95 6.90 16.36
CA PHE A 74 -41.24 8.33 16.28
C PHE A 74 -42.58 8.66 15.60
N ILE A 75 -43.37 7.63 15.25
CA ILE A 75 -44.75 7.77 14.80
C ILE A 75 -45.64 8.06 16.02
N THR A 76 -46.61 8.97 15.86
CA THR A 76 -47.54 9.32 16.95
C THR A 76 -48.51 8.18 17.24
N GLN A 77 -49.11 8.15 18.44
CA GLN A 77 -50.09 7.10 18.78
C GLN A 77 -51.25 7.07 17.78
N SER A 78 -51.80 8.22 17.39
CA SER A 78 -52.89 8.28 16.42
C SER A 78 -52.53 7.71 15.05
N GLN A 79 -51.27 7.84 14.63
CA GLN A 79 -50.79 7.25 13.38
C GLN A 79 -50.57 5.74 13.51
N ARG A 80 -50.13 5.28 14.68
CA ARG A 80 -50.03 3.85 15.02
C ARG A 80 -51.41 3.19 15.02
N ASP A 81 -52.40 3.83 15.63
CA ASP A 81 -53.79 3.35 15.66
C ASP A 81 -54.35 3.17 14.24
N ILE A 82 -54.00 4.07 13.30
CA ILE A 82 -54.40 3.97 11.89
C ILE A 82 -53.71 2.78 11.19
N LEU A 83 -52.45 2.51 11.51
CA LEU A 83 -51.67 1.37 10.97
C LEU A 83 -52.11 0.02 11.55
N GLU A 84 -52.82 0.01 12.68
CA GLU A 84 -53.38 -1.20 13.28
C GLU A 84 -54.78 -1.55 12.73
N LEU A 85 -55.36 -0.68 11.88
CA LEU A 85 -56.65 -0.96 11.24
C LEU A 85 -56.49 -2.02 10.15
N SER A 86 -57.43 -2.98 10.13
CA SER A 86 -57.39 -4.21 9.32
C SER A 86 -57.26 -4.01 7.80
N PHE A 87 -57.60 -2.84 7.28
CA PHE A 87 -57.48 -2.47 5.86
C PHE A 87 -56.07 -1.97 5.47
N SER A 88 -55.12 -1.90 6.42
CA SER A 88 -53.75 -1.45 6.20
C SER A 88 -52.70 -2.57 6.23
N HIS A 89 -53.07 -3.80 6.63
CA HIS A 89 -52.16 -4.96 6.65
C HIS A 89 -51.86 -5.45 5.24
N SER A 90 -50.87 -4.81 4.62
CA SER A 90 -50.24 -5.29 3.39
C SER A 90 -49.05 -6.13 3.81
N GLN A 91 -48.89 -7.33 3.25
CA GLN A 91 -47.59 -7.99 3.27
C GLN A 91 -46.66 -7.17 2.38
N TRP A 92 -45.47 -6.87 2.88
CA TRP A 92 -44.46 -6.12 2.14
C TRP A 92 -43.12 -6.80 2.33
N ASP A 93 -42.33 -6.85 1.27
CA ASP A 93 -40.99 -7.41 1.31
C ASP A 93 -39.98 -6.28 1.13
N ILE A 94 -38.84 -6.39 1.81
CA ILE A 94 -37.79 -5.37 1.77
C ILE A 94 -36.63 -5.89 0.95
N ASP A 95 -36.38 -5.22 -0.17
CA ASP A 95 -35.19 -5.39 -0.97
C ASP A 95 -34.17 -4.28 -0.70
N ILE A 96 -32.96 -4.68 -0.33
CA ILE A 96 -31.80 -3.81 -0.14
C ILE A 96 -30.82 -4.06 -1.28
N ASN A 97 -30.72 -3.07 -2.18
CA ASN A 97 -29.79 -3.10 -3.31
C ASN A 97 -28.51 -2.31 -2.99
N LEU A 98 -27.37 -3.00 -2.97
CA LEU A 98 -26.05 -2.41 -2.77
C LEU A 98 -25.44 -1.97 -4.12
N SER A 99 -24.57 -0.97 -4.08
CA SER A 99 -23.90 -0.43 -5.28
C SER A 99 -22.76 -1.30 -5.81
N ALA A 100 -22.32 -2.30 -5.05
CA ALA A 100 -21.21 -3.18 -5.40
C ALA A 100 -21.45 -4.60 -4.88
N LYS A 101 -20.76 -5.55 -5.50
CA LYS A 101 -20.71 -6.95 -5.06
C LYS A 101 -19.77 -7.08 -3.87
N TYR A 102 -20.23 -7.78 -2.83
CA TYR A 102 -19.44 -8.13 -1.65
C TYR A 102 -19.43 -9.65 -1.46
N GLU A 103 -18.37 -10.15 -0.83
CA GLU A 103 -18.28 -11.54 -0.40
C GLU A 103 -19.14 -11.76 0.86
N ASP A 104 -19.56 -13.01 1.11
CA ASP A 104 -20.49 -13.32 2.21
C ASP A 104 -19.87 -13.06 3.60
N ASP A 105 -18.55 -13.10 3.73
CA ASP A 105 -17.81 -12.80 4.96
C ASP A 105 -17.58 -11.29 5.19
N GLU A 106 -17.70 -10.49 4.12
CA GLU A 106 -17.61 -9.02 4.19
C GLU A 106 -18.91 -8.39 4.70
N VAL A 107 -20.04 -9.09 4.57
CA VAL A 107 -21.38 -8.57 4.88
C VAL A 107 -21.93 -9.22 6.14
N SER A 108 -22.21 -8.40 7.14
CA SER A 108 -22.94 -8.83 8.34
C SER A 108 -24.40 -8.40 8.22
N LYS A 109 -25.33 -9.31 8.53
CA LYS A 109 -26.77 -9.07 8.39
C LYS A 109 -27.56 -9.54 9.60
N SER A 110 -28.67 -8.86 9.86
CA SER A 110 -29.72 -9.29 10.79
C SER A 110 -31.08 -8.82 10.27
N PRO A 111 -32.14 -9.61 10.44
CA PRO A 111 -32.15 -10.95 11.05
C PRO A 111 -31.53 -12.02 10.14
N SER A 112 -31.22 -13.20 10.69
CA SER A 112 -30.60 -14.32 9.94
C SER A 112 -31.46 -14.83 8.78
N VAL A 113 -32.76 -14.55 8.79
CA VAL A 113 -33.70 -14.86 7.70
C VAL A 113 -33.50 -13.99 6.45
N MET A 114 -32.71 -12.92 6.52
CA MET A 114 -32.37 -12.11 5.36
C MET A 114 -31.61 -12.94 4.32
N ARG A 115 -32.15 -13.03 3.10
CA ARG A 115 -31.62 -13.86 2.01
C ARG A 115 -30.85 -13.00 1.03
N ARG A 116 -29.78 -13.55 0.45
CA ARG A 116 -29.09 -12.92 -0.68
C ARG A 116 -29.75 -13.45 -1.94
N ILE A 117 -30.36 -12.58 -2.72
CA ILE A 117 -31.09 -12.94 -3.95
C ILE A 117 -30.23 -12.70 -5.20
N SER A 118 -29.22 -11.83 -5.11
CA SER A 118 -28.28 -11.57 -6.20
C SER A 118 -26.89 -11.20 -5.66
N ASP A 119 -25.94 -10.92 -6.56
CA ASP A 119 -24.60 -10.44 -6.18
C ASP A 119 -24.63 -9.13 -5.37
N THR A 120 -25.70 -8.33 -5.50
CA THR A 120 -25.82 -6.99 -4.89
C THR A 120 -27.07 -6.81 -4.03
N SER A 121 -27.99 -7.77 -4.02
CA SER A 121 -29.34 -7.58 -3.50
C SER A 121 -29.65 -8.56 -2.36
N TYR A 122 -30.28 -8.02 -1.32
CA TYR A 122 -30.69 -8.75 -0.12
C TYR A 122 -32.17 -8.54 0.13
N GLU A 123 -32.89 -9.62 0.42
CA GLU A 123 -34.33 -9.62 0.63
C GLU A 123 -34.67 -10.04 2.06
N VAL A 124 -35.68 -9.40 2.63
CA VAL A 124 -36.34 -9.84 3.86
C VAL A 124 -37.85 -9.85 3.66
N LEU A 125 -38.46 -11.02 3.83
CA LEU A 125 -39.91 -11.17 3.75
C LEU A 125 -40.59 -10.70 5.03
N SER A 126 -41.72 -9.98 4.92
CA SER A 126 -42.51 -9.57 6.11
C SER A 126 -43.00 -10.76 6.94
N SER A 127 -43.31 -11.88 6.29
CA SER A 127 -43.74 -13.12 6.94
C SER A 127 -42.66 -13.70 7.86
N ASP A 128 -41.41 -13.71 7.41
CA ASP A 128 -40.25 -14.18 8.17
C ASP A 128 -39.99 -13.27 9.39
N LEU A 129 -40.12 -11.94 9.23
CA LEU A 129 -39.99 -10.97 10.33
C LEU A 129 -41.06 -11.14 11.41
N ALA A 130 -42.31 -11.32 11.00
CA ALA A 130 -43.44 -11.53 11.89
C ALA A 130 -43.26 -12.81 12.71
N SER A 131 -42.79 -13.90 12.09
CA SER A 131 -42.55 -15.18 12.76
C SER A 131 -41.48 -15.09 13.86
N LEU A 132 -40.45 -14.27 13.65
CA LEU A 132 -39.34 -14.08 14.58
C LEU A 132 -39.57 -12.95 15.60
N GLN A 133 -40.70 -12.24 15.51
CA GLN A 133 -40.97 -11.02 16.27
C GLN A 133 -39.83 -9.99 16.18
N LYS A 134 -39.13 -9.95 15.04
CA LYS A 134 -38.00 -9.05 14.80
C LYS A 134 -38.52 -7.74 14.23
N LYS A 135 -38.13 -6.64 14.87
CA LYS A 135 -38.54 -5.27 14.49
C LYS A 135 -37.37 -4.41 14.01
N GLU A 136 -36.16 -4.98 13.94
CA GLU A 136 -34.97 -4.27 13.45
C GLU A 136 -34.28 -5.12 12.39
N ILE A 137 -34.00 -4.48 11.25
CA ILE A 137 -33.25 -5.05 10.13
C ILE A 137 -32.01 -4.21 9.95
N TRP A 138 -30.85 -4.85 9.88
CA TRP A 138 -29.61 -4.14 9.55
C TRP A 138 -28.72 -4.95 8.64
N LEU A 139 -27.98 -4.21 7.82
CA LEU A 139 -26.99 -4.73 6.88
C LEU A 139 -25.73 -3.88 7.02
N VAL A 140 -24.61 -4.51 7.35
CA VAL A 140 -23.29 -3.88 7.47
C VAL A 140 -22.40 -4.43 6.37
N PHE A 141 -21.81 -3.53 5.58
CA PHE A 141 -20.99 -3.87 4.42
C PHE A 141 -19.81 -2.89 4.31
N PRO A 142 -18.70 -3.26 3.65
CA PRO A 142 -17.59 -2.35 3.40
C PRO A 142 -18.04 -1.17 2.52
N ASN A 143 -17.41 -0.01 2.67
CA ASN A 143 -17.60 1.09 1.72
C ASN A 143 -17.13 0.65 0.33
N ALA A 144 -17.91 0.95 -0.72
CA ALA A 144 -17.60 0.60 -2.10
C ALA A 144 -16.22 1.12 -2.57
N GLN A 145 -15.74 2.24 -2.01
CA GLN A 145 -14.42 2.81 -2.33
C GLN A 145 -13.28 2.24 -1.47
N GLN A 146 -13.58 1.45 -0.45
CA GLN A 146 -12.60 0.94 0.51
C GLN A 146 -11.54 0.08 -0.16
N LYS A 147 -11.93 -0.84 -1.06
CA LYS A 147 -10.98 -1.71 -1.79
C LYS A 147 -9.99 -0.90 -2.66
N ALA A 148 -10.47 0.14 -3.33
CA ALA A 148 -9.62 1.02 -4.14
C ALA A 148 -8.67 1.84 -3.26
N LEU A 149 -9.17 2.38 -2.14
CA LEU A 149 -8.37 3.11 -1.17
C LEU A 149 -7.28 2.22 -0.55
N ASP A 150 -7.63 0.99 -0.18
CA ASP A 150 -6.71 0.03 0.43
C ASP A 150 -5.62 -0.43 -0.55
N THR A 151 -5.98 -0.62 -1.82
CA THR A 151 -5.01 -0.86 -2.90
C THR A 151 -4.07 0.35 -3.07
N ALA A 152 -4.60 1.57 -3.06
CA ALA A 152 -3.81 2.79 -3.19
C ALA A 152 -2.83 2.97 -2.01
N LYS A 153 -3.28 2.72 -0.77
CA LYS A 153 -2.42 2.73 0.43
C LYS A 153 -1.26 1.75 0.26
N LEU A 154 -1.54 0.53 -0.19
CA LEU A 154 -0.51 -0.50 -0.36
C LEU A 154 0.52 -0.10 -1.42
N ILE A 155 0.07 0.41 -2.58
CA ILE A 155 0.97 0.90 -3.64
C ILE A 155 1.83 2.06 -3.12
N LEU A 156 1.24 3.04 -2.43
CA LEU A 156 1.94 4.17 -1.87
C LEU A 156 3.01 3.73 -0.85
N SER A 157 2.67 2.77 0.01
CA SER A 157 3.60 2.16 0.97
C SER A 157 4.80 1.51 0.30
N ILE A 158 4.58 0.74 -0.77
CA ILE A 158 5.68 0.14 -1.55
C ILE A 158 6.60 1.22 -2.13
N LEU A 159 6.01 2.26 -2.73
CA LEU A 159 6.78 3.37 -3.32
C LEU A 159 7.62 4.10 -2.28
N ILE A 160 7.06 4.38 -1.09
CA ILE A 160 7.79 4.97 0.03
C ILE A 160 8.94 4.05 0.46
N GLY A 161 8.72 2.74 0.55
CA GLY A 161 9.77 1.77 0.86
C GLY A 161 10.93 1.79 -0.14
N ILE A 162 10.62 1.86 -1.44
CA ILE A 162 11.63 1.94 -2.50
C ILE A 162 12.38 3.27 -2.44
N ILE A 163 11.69 4.40 -2.34
CA ILE A 163 12.32 5.73 -2.28
C ILE A 163 13.23 5.83 -1.05
N THR A 164 12.76 5.36 0.10
CA THR A 164 13.55 5.43 1.33
C THR A 164 14.78 4.54 1.31
N SER A 165 14.80 3.47 0.50
CA SER A 165 16.00 2.64 0.30
C SER A 165 17.19 3.42 -0.27
N LEU A 166 16.95 4.50 -1.01
CA LEU A 166 18.01 5.34 -1.57
C LEU A 166 18.86 6.03 -0.47
N PHE A 167 18.30 6.30 0.70
CA PHE A 167 19.04 6.87 1.83
C PHE A 167 20.06 5.90 2.45
N GLN A 168 19.98 4.60 2.13
CA GLN A 168 20.97 3.62 2.59
C GLN A 168 22.21 3.57 1.69
N LEU A 169 22.12 4.07 0.45
CA LEU A 169 23.21 4.01 -0.53
C LEU A 169 24.52 4.65 -0.04
N PRO A 170 24.53 5.83 0.62
CA PRO A 170 25.76 6.42 1.14
C PRO A 170 26.45 5.51 2.17
N ILE A 171 25.68 4.89 3.07
CA ILE A 171 26.22 4.00 4.11
C ILE A 171 26.87 2.76 3.49
N ILE A 172 26.21 2.16 2.49
CA ILE A 172 26.72 1.01 1.75
C ILE A 172 27.98 1.41 0.94
N LYS A 173 27.98 2.61 0.34
CA LYS A 173 29.10 3.16 -0.43
C LYS A 173 30.33 3.45 0.45
N ASP A 174 30.11 3.98 1.65
CA ASP A 174 31.19 4.28 2.61
C ASP A 174 31.86 3.02 3.18
N ARG A 175 31.19 1.86 3.09
CA ARG A 175 31.71 0.54 3.50
C ARG A 175 32.25 0.46 4.94
N LYS A 176 31.81 1.37 5.81
CA LYS A 176 32.20 1.38 7.23
C LYS A 176 31.52 0.21 7.96
N LEU A 177 32.33 -0.75 8.44
CA LEU A 177 31.84 -2.00 9.03
C LEU A 177 30.79 -1.79 10.15
N PRO A 178 30.97 -0.87 11.11
CA PRO A 178 29.98 -0.69 12.18
C PRO A 178 28.62 -0.24 11.64
N ALA A 179 28.61 0.67 10.66
CA ALA A 179 27.39 1.16 10.04
C ALA A 179 26.70 0.07 9.19
N VAL A 180 27.49 -0.73 8.46
CA VAL A 180 26.98 -1.86 7.67
C VAL A 180 26.37 -2.95 8.55
N LEU A 181 27.02 -3.29 9.67
CA LEU A 181 26.50 -4.27 10.63
C LEU A 181 25.22 -3.77 11.30
N LEU A 182 25.16 -2.48 11.64
CA LEU A 182 23.94 -1.87 12.18
C LEU A 182 22.78 -2.00 11.20
N VAL A 183 22.99 -1.63 9.93
CA VAL A 183 21.99 -1.76 8.85
C VAL A 183 21.55 -3.21 8.64
N PHE A 184 22.48 -4.16 8.72
CA PHE A 184 22.18 -5.59 8.61
C PHE A 184 21.26 -6.06 9.75
N ILE A 185 21.61 -5.76 11.00
CA ILE A 185 20.87 -6.21 12.19
C ILE A 185 19.47 -5.58 12.24
N THR A 186 19.35 -4.28 11.95
CA THR A 186 18.06 -3.59 11.95
C THR A 186 17.14 -4.16 10.85
N SER A 187 17.69 -4.39 9.66
CA SER A 187 16.92 -4.94 8.54
C SER A 187 16.48 -6.39 8.79
N LEU A 188 17.36 -7.22 9.38
CA LEU A 188 17.01 -8.58 9.78
C LEU A 188 15.90 -8.58 10.85
N SER A 189 15.99 -7.67 11.82
CA SER A 189 14.96 -7.50 12.86
C SER A 189 13.60 -7.11 12.26
N ILE A 190 13.59 -6.17 11.30
CA ILE A 190 12.37 -5.74 10.60
C ILE A 190 11.71 -6.92 9.87
N VAL A 191 12.48 -7.69 9.10
CA VAL A 191 11.96 -8.87 8.37
C VAL A 191 11.45 -9.92 9.35
N GLY A 192 12.20 -10.21 10.42
CA GLY A 192 11.80 -11.18 11.44
C GLY A 192 10.52 -10.79 12.18
N LEU A 193 10.40 -9.53 12.61
CA LEU A 193 9.19 -8.98 13.22
C LEU A 193 8.00 -9.03 12.26
N SER A 194 8.21 -8.68 10.98
CA SER A 194 7.17 -8.75 9.96
C SER A 194 6.64 -10.17 9.80
N ALA A 195 7.54 -11.16 9.70
CA ALA A 195 7.18 -12.56 9.54
C ALA A 195 6.47 -13.12 10.79
N TYR A 196 6.93 -12.75 11.99
CA TYR A 196 6.28 -13.13 13.24
C TYR A 196 4.84 -12.62 13.28
N TYR A 197 4.63 -11.31 13.06
CA TYR A 197 3.29 -10.75 13.10
C TYR A 197 2.39 -11.24 11.96
N ALA A 198 2.94 -11.61 10.80
CA ALA A 198 2.16 -12.21 9.72
C ALA A 198 1.52 -13.54 10.13
N ILE A 199 2.12 -14.26 11.06
CA ILE A 199 1.62 -15.55 11.56
C ILE A 199 0.65 -15.35 12.73
N TYR A 200 0.89 -14.37 13.60
CA TYR A 200 0.18 -14.25 14.89
C TYR A 200 -0.92 -13.18 14.96
N LEU A 201 -0.96 -12.19 14.05
CA LEU A 201 -1.94 -11.10 14.08
C LEU A 201 -3.11 -11.34 13.12
N SER A 202 -4.34 -11.19 13.62
CA SER A 202 -5.58 -11.29 12.81
C SER A 202 -5.83 -10.07 11.92
N ARG A 203 -5.10 -8.96 12.10
CA ARG A 203 -5.21 -7.74 11.28
C ARG A 203 -4.28 -7.78 10.06
N GLY A 204 -4.58 -8.67 9.12
CA GLY A 204 -3.74 -8.91 7.94
C GLY A 204 -3.47 -7.66 7.09
N PHE A 205 -4.46 -6.78 6.92
CA PHE A 205 -4.31 -5.60 6.05
C PHE A 205 -3.44 -4.49 6.63
N GLU A 206 -3.63 -4.12 7.91
CA GLU A 206 -2.79 -3.11 8.59
C GLU A 206 -1.33 -3.54 8.59
N LEU A 207 -1.09 -4.83 8.85
CA LEU A 207 0.24 -5.42 8.77
C LEU A 207 0.78 -5.39 7.34
N ALA A 208 -0.04 -5.69 6.32
CA ALA A 208 0.39 -5.67 4.93
C ALA A 208 0.84 -4.27 4.47
N VAL A 209 0.14 -3.20 4.87
CA VAL A 209 0.53 -1.81 4.56
C VAL A 209 1.86 -1.45 5.22
N TRP A 210 2.04 -1.83 6.49
CA TRP A 210 3.31 -1.63 7.19
C TRP A 210 4.45 -2.42 6.53
N ALA A 211 4.25 -3.73 6.35
CA ALA A 211 5.21 -4.64 5.73
C ALA A 211 5.60 -4.20 4.31
N ALA A 212 4.64 -3.73 3.51
CA ALA A 212 4.88 -3.22 2.17
C ALA A 212 5.84 -2.02 2.14
N THR A 213 5.89 -1.23 3.21
CA THR A 213 6.82 -0.10 3.34
C THR A 213 8.22 -0.57 3.76
N PHE A 214 8.29 -1.45 4.76
CA PHE A 214 9.56 -1.78 5.43
C PHE A 214 10.31 -2.97 4.81
N ILE A 215 9.61 -3.94 4.23
CA ILE A 215 10.24 -5.15 3.66
C ILE A 215 11.13 -4.80 2.46
N PRO A 216 10.68 -4.03 1.44
CA PRO A 216 11.56 -3.67 0.32
C PRO A 216 12.82 -2.95 0.80
N HIS A 217 12.66 -2.01 1.74
CA HIS A 217 13.76 -1.27 2.35
C HIS A 217 14.76 -2.19 3.07
N ALA A 218 14.26 -3.14 3.86
CA ALA A 218 15.09 -4.08 4.62
C ALA A 218 15.81 -5.09 3.71
N LEU A 219 15.16 -5.59 2.66
CA LEU A 219 15.77 -6.53 1.72
C LEU A 219 16.91 -5.91 0.92
N ILE A 220 16.74 -4.67 0.45
CA ILE A 220 17.80 -3.93 -0.25
C ILE A 220 18.99 -3.70 0.69
N ALA A 221 18.74 -3.28 1.94
CA ALA A 221 19.79 -3.12 2.94
C ALA A 221 20.53 -4.41 3.23
N LEU A 222 19.81 -5.53 3.44
CA LEU A 222 20.40 -6.84 3.70
C LEU A 222 21.29 -7.27 2.54
N GLY A 223 20.80 -7.16 1.31
CA GLY A 223 21.57 -7.47 0.11
C GLY A 223 22.82 -6.61 -0.01
N GLY A 224 22.69 -5.30 0.22
CA GLY A 224 23.82 -4.36 0.20
C GLY A 224 24.85 -4.64 1.30
N ALA A 225 24.41 -4.98 2.51
CA ALA A 225 25.29 -5.31 3.63
C ALA A 225 26.04 -6.62 3.39
N ILE A 226 25.34 -7.67 2.95
CA ILE A 226 25.94 -8.95 2.55
C ILE A 226 26.97 -8.71 1.43
N TYR A 227 26.62 -7.93 0.42
CA TYR A 227 27.53 -7.57 -0.65
C TYR A 227 28.79 -6.90 -0.11
N VAL A 228 28.68 -5.92 0.79
CA VAL A 228 29.85 -5.25 1.37
C VAL A 228 30.71 -6.20 2.22
N LEU A 229 30.10 -7.12 2.98
CA LEU A 229 30.83 -8.12 3.76
C LEU A 229 31.63 -9.06 2.85
N ILE A 230 31.02 -9.55 1.77
CA ILE A 230 31.71 -10.38 0.76
C ILE A 230 32.79 -9.55 0.07
N ALA A 231 32.46 -8.35 -0.41
CA ALA A 231 33.38 -7.47 -1.10
C ALA A 231 34.62 -7.16 -0.25
N ARG A 232 34.47 -6.96 1.06
CA ARG A 232 35.60 -6.72 1.97
C ARG A 232 36.59 -7.89 2.04
N HIS A 233 36.13 -9.12 1.93
CA HIS A 233 37.00 -10.30 2.00
C HIS A 233 37.64 -10.64 0.65
N TYR A 234 36.97 -10.32 -0.46
CA TYR A 234 37.37 -10.78 -1.79
C TYR A 234 37.89 -9.68 -2.73
N GLN A 235 37.52 -8.41 -2.52
CA GLN A 235 38.07 -7.29 -3.29
C GLN A 235 39.44 -6.89 -2.75
N ALA A 236 40.29 -6.40 -3.64
CA ALA A 236 41.50 -5.68 -3.27
C ALA A 236 41.21 -4.17 -3.27
N SER A 237 41.83 -3.45 -2.35
CA SER A 237 41.75 -1.99 -2.29
C SER A 237 43.13 -1.40 -2.53
N ILE A 238 43.27 -0.55 -3.56
CA ILE A 238 44.53 0.15 -3.86
C ILE A 238 44.32 1.64 -3.65
N GLY A 239 45.00 2.20 -2.66
CA GLY A 239 45.07 3.64 -2.46
C GLY A 239 46.13 4.26 -3.36
N VAL A 240 45.76 5.34 -4.04
CA VAL A 240 46.59 6.09 -4.98
C VAL A 240 46.62 7.55 -4.57
N SER A 241 47.81 8.15 -4.66
CA SER A 241 48.02 9.58 -4.46
C SER A 241 48.72 10.15 -5.70
N VAL A 242 48.21 11.26 -6.24
CA VAL A 242 48.75 11.93 -7.42
C VAL A 242 49.08 13.38 -7.07
N LEU A 243 50.29 13.79 -7.41
CA LEU A 243 50.81 15.13 -7.19
C LEU A 243 51.22 15.73 -8.55
N LEU A 244 50.85 16.98 -8.82
CA LEU A 244 51.37 17.78 -9.93
C LEU A 244 52.28 18.86 -9.34
N ASP A 245 53.56 18.90 -9.74
CA ASP A 245 54.56 19.85 -9.21
C ASP A 245 54.61 19.88 -7.67
N ASN A 246 54.52 18.68 -7.05
CA ASN A 246 54.44 18.44 -5.60
C ASN A 246 53.18 18.97 -4.88
N ALA A 247 52.15 19.42 -5.60
CA ALA A 247 50.85 19.77 -5.05
C ALA A 247 49.78 18.71 -5.41
N PRO A 248 48.78 18.44 -4.55
CA PRO A 248 47.71 17.50 -4.86
C PRO A 248 46.85 18.01 -6.03
N ILE A 249 46.51 17.11 -6.96
CA ILE A 249 45.67 17.41 -8.12
C ILE A 249 44.31 16.72 -8.02
N GLU A 250 43.22 17.45 -8.29
CA GLU A 250 41.86 16.87 -8.23
C GLU A 250 41.38 16.30 -9.58
N PHE A 251 41.83 16.88 -10.69
CA PHE A 251 41.41 16.50 -12.04
C PHE A 251 42.57 15.83 -12.78
N CYS A 252 42.57 14.51 -12.75
CA CYS A 252 43.59 13.67 -13.39
C CYS A 252 42.97 12.33 -13.75
N GLU A 253 43.31 11.82 -14.94
CA GLU A 253 42.93 10.48 -15.35
C GLU A 253 43.88 9.47 -14.70
N VAL A 254 43.35 8.63 -13.82
CA VAL A 254 44.06 7.54 -13.18
C VAL A 254 43.44 6.22 -13.61
N ILE A 255 44.24 5.34 -14.19
CA ILE A 255 43.82 4.06 -14.74
C ILE A 255 44.53 2.93 -14.00
N LEU A 256 43.76 1.98 -13.49
CA LEU A 256 44.27 0.69 -13.02
C LEU A 256 44.40 -0.25 -14.22
N LEU A 257 45.62 -0.72 -14.48
CA LEU A 257 45.96 -1.62 -15.57
C LEU A 257 46.25 -3.03 -15.02
N GLY A 258 45.73 -4.05 -15.70
CA GLY A 258 45.96 -5.47 -15.39
C GLY A 258 46.75 -6.16 -16.49
N LYS A 259 47.77 -6.93 -16.11
CA LYS A 259 48.66 -7.65 -17.04
C LYS A 259 48.04 -8.98 -17.47
N LYS A 260 47.81 -9.16 -18.77
CA LYS A 260 47.28 -10.39 -19.37
C LYS A 260 48.26 -10.88 -20.45
N GLY A 261 49.08 -11.87 -20.09
CA GLY A 261 50.23 -12.26 -20.90
C GLY A 261 51.23 -11.11 -20.96
N ASN A 262 51.55 -10.62 -22.17
CA ASN A 262 52.45 -9.48 -22.39
C ASN A 262 51.74 -8.13 -22.53
N ASN A 263 50.39 -8.10 -22.51
CA ASN A 263 49.61 -6.89 -22.73
C ASN A 263 49.02 -6.33 -21.44
N TRP A 264 48.88 -5.01 -21.36
CA TRP A 264 48.21 -4.30 -20.28
C TRP A 264 46.79 -3.91 -20.72
N GLU A 265 45.78 -4.36 -19.98
CA GLU A 265 44.36 -4.01 -20.20
C GLU A 265 43.87 -3.04 -19.12
N SER A 266 43.01 -2.09 -19.47
CA SER A 266 42.32 -1.24 -18.50
C SER A 266 41.32 -2.06 -17.68
N VAL A 267 41.43 -1.94 -16.35
CA VAL A 267 40.54 -2.61 -15.37
C VAL A 267 39.50 -1.63 -14.85
N GLU A 268 39.95 -0.45 -14.44
CA GLU A 268 39.12 0.59 -13.85
C GLU A 268 39.76 1.95 -14.10
N LYS A 269 38.93 2.98 -14.24
CA LYS A 269 39.36 4.35 -14.53
C LYS A 269 38.68 5.33 -13.59
N ILE A 270 39.44 6.28 -13.09
CA ILE A 270 39.02 7.36 -12.20
C ILE A 270 39.46 8.68 -12.83
N GLU A 271 38.56 9.64 -12.90
CA GLU A 271 38.84 10.97 -13.49
C GLU A 271 38.89 12.09 -12.45
N ARG A 272 38.40 11.81 -11.23
CA ARG A 272 38.35 12.77 -10.12
C ARG A 272 38.96 12.19 -8.86
N LEU A 273 39.88 12.94 -8.28
CA LEU A 273 40.57 12.63 -7.03
C LEU A 273 40.06 13.57 -5.93
N ILE A 274 40.09 13.11 -4.68
CA ILE A 274 39.73 13.91 -3.50
C ILE A 274 41.04 14.31 -2.83
N ASN A 275 41.41 15.60 -2.88
CA ASN A 275 42.71 16.10 -2.37
C ASN A 275 43.92 15.31 -2.93
N GLY A 276 43.91 14.97 -4.22
CA GLY A 276 44.97 14.17 -4.84
C GLY A 276 44.91 12.67 -4.55
N ASN A 277 43.95 12.20 -3.75
CA ASN A 277 43.86 10.80 -3.33
C ASN A 277 42.61 10.12 -3.86
N ASN A 278 42.70 8.83 -4.16
CA ASN A 278 41.55 7.97 -4.41
C ASN A 278 41.88 6.50 -4.12
N VAL A 279 40.86 5.64 -4.09
CA VAL A 279 40.99 4.21 -3.82
C VAL A 279 40.26 3.41 -4.90
N PHE A 280 40.99 2.54 -5.60
CA PHE A 280 40.39 1.53 -6.47
C PHE A 280 39.87 0.38 -5.62
N ASN A 281 38.62 -0.04 -5.85
CA ASN A 281 38.01 -1.19 -5.18
C ASN A 281 37.51 -2.19 -6.23
N PHE A 282 38.31 -3.21 -6.51
CA PHE A 282 38.07 -4.12 -7.62
C PHE A 282 38.21 -5.58 -7.20
N TRP A 283 37.53 -6.45 -7.95
CA TRP A 283 37.63 -7.88 -7.78
C TRP A 283 38.87 -8.42 -8.50
N LEU A 284 39.72 -9.17 -7.80
CA LEU A 284 40.87 -9.82 -8.39
C LEU A 284 40.41 -10.85 -9.44
N ARG A 285 40.72 -10.59 -10.71
CA ARG A 285 40.37 -11.50 -11.82
C ARG A 285 41.52 -12.45 -12.08
N LYS A 286 41.24 -13.76 -12.16
CA LYS A 286 42.24 -14.82 -12.43
C LYS A 286 43.04 -14.61 -13.73
N LYS A 287 42.49 -13.86 -14.69
CA LYS A 287 43.15 -13.58 -15.97
C LYS A 287 44.33 -12.59 -15.88
N TYR A 288 44.47 -11.87 -14.77
CA TYR A 288 45.53 -10.89 -14.59
C TYR A 288 46.59 -11.42 -13.63
N SER A 289 47.86 -11.40 -14.06
CA SER A 289 49.00 -11.84 -13.24
C SER A 289 49.50 -10.78 -12.28
N SER A 290 49.32 -9.51 -12.63
CA SER A 290 49.82 -8.35 -11.87
C SER A 290 49.14 -7.07 -12.33
N TYR A 291 49.34 -5.99 -11.57
CA TYR A 291 48.67 -4.71 -11.76
C TYR A 291 49.69 -3.57 -11.72
N LYS A 292 49.36 -2.46 -12.38
CA LYS A 292 50.05 -1.17 -12.28
C LYS A 292 49.04 -0.04 -12.37
N VAL A 293 49.40 1.14 -11.88
CA VAL A 293 48.56 2.34 -11.96
C VAL A 293 49.23 3.34 -12.88
N SER A 294 48.46 3.91 -13.80
CA SER A 294 48.90 4.97 -14.70
C SER A 294 48.13 6.26 -14.37
N ALA A 295 48.83 7.38 -14.29
CA ALA A 295 48.22 8.71 -14.13
C ALA A 295 48.59 9.61 -15.31
N LYS A 296 47.62 10.40 -15.78
CA LYS A 296 47.77 11.35 -16.87
C LYS A 296 46.98 12.63 -16.59
N SER A 297 47.61 13.78 -16.81
CA SER A 297 46.94 15.08 -16.84
C SER A 297 47.05 15.69 -18.23
N THR A 298 46.19 16.66 -18.55
CA THR A 298 46.30 17.45 -19.78
C THR A 298 47.61 18.24 -19.87
N ARG A 299 48.25 18.49 -18.73
CA ARG A 299 49.45 19.31 -18.59
C ARG A 299 50.74 18.52 -18.36
N SER A 300 50.68 17.18 -18.33
CA SER A 300 51.83 16.34 -17.99
C SER A 300 51.94 15.13 -18.93
N ASP A 301 53.11 14.50 -18.96
CA ASP A 301 53.25 13.16 -19.51
C ASP A 301 52.60 12.11 -18.61
N VAL A 302 52.47 10.89 -19.16
CA VAL A 302 51.95 9.72 -18.44
C VAL A 302 53.00 9.24 -17.46
N VAL A 303 52.60 9.01 -16.21
CA VAL A 303 53.46 8.43 -15.17
C VAL A 303 52.84 7.13 -14.67
N GLU A 304 53.65 6.07 -14.60
CA GLU A 304 53.22 4.75 -14.18
C GLU A 304 53.86 4.36 -12.84
N SER A 305 53.13 3.59 -12.04
CA SER A 305 53.66 2.95 -10.84
C SER A 305 54.53 1.73 -11.19
N SER A 306 55.27 1.24 -10.21
CA SER A 306 55.84 -0.12 -10.27
C SER A 306 54.74 -1.19 -10.40
N GLU A 307 55.11 -2.34 -10.95
CA GLU A 307 54.25 -3.54 -11.02
C GLU A 307 54.07 -4.13 -9.62
N PHE A 308 52.85 -4.51 -9.26
CA PHE A 308 52.54 -5.13 -7.97
C PHE A 308 51.46 -6.21 -8.08
N GLN A 309 51.36 -7.06 -7.05
CA GLN A 309 50.38 -8.14 -6.95
C GLN A 309 49.54 -7.96 -5.68
N PRO A 310 48.28 -7.49 -5.80
CA PRO A 310 47.40 -7.34 -4.67
C PRO A 310 46.86 -8.69 -4.19
N ASN A 311 46.76 -8.84 -2.87
CA ASN A 311 46.09 -9.98 -2.24
C ASN A 311 44.60 -9.71 -2.00
N LYS A 312 43.80 -10.78 -1.94
CA LYS A 312 42.36 -10.68 -1.61
C LYS A 312 42.17 -10.05 -0.23
N GLY A 313 41.27 -9.07 -0.12
CA GLY A 313 40.97 -8.37 1.13
C GLY A 313 42.10 -7.46 1.64
N ALA A 314 43.23 -7.37 0.92
CA ALA A 314 44.34 -6.52 1.30
C ALA A 314 44.09 -5.07 0.88
N LYS A 315 44.50 -4.15 1.75
CA LYS A 315 44.62 -2.73 1.45
C LYS A 315 46.08 -2.43 1.16
N GLN A 316 46.37 -1.95 -0.04
CA GLN A 316 47.71 -1.59 -0.45
C GLN A 316 47.74 -0.11 -0.83
N GLN A 317 48.72 0.63 -0.33
CA GLN A 317 48.97 2.01 -0.75
C GLN A 317 50.15 1.99 -1.71
N ILE A 318 49.99 2.55 -2.92
CA ILE A 318 51.12 2.74 -3.83
C ILE A 318 51.85 4.05 -3.54
N SER A 319 53.12 4.12 -3.94
CA SER A 319 53.89 5.35 -3.88
C SER A 319 53.22 6.47 -4.68
N PRO A 320 53.30 7.73 -4.23
CA PRO A 320 52.68 8.86 -4.93
C PRO A 320 53.21 8.99 -6.36
N LEU A 321 52.30 9.15 -7.32
CA LEU A 321 52.64 9.44 -8.71
C LEU A 321 52.87 10.94 -8.85
N LYS A 322 54.10 11.32 -9.22
CA LYS A 322 54.51 12.71 -9.40
C LYS A 322 54.47 13.08 -10.87
N LEU A 323 53.50 13.90 -11.24
CA LEU A 323 53.38 14.53 -12.55
C LEU A 323 54.18 15.83 -12.54
N VAL A 324 54.84 16.13 -13.67
CA VAL A 324 55.58 17.38 -13.89
C VAL A 324 54.91 18.11 -15.04
N THR A 325 54.69 19.42 -14.88
CA THR A 325 54.10 20.24 -15.95
C THR A 325 55.06 20.35 -17.14
N LYS A 326 54.51 20.22 -18.35
CA LYS A 326 55.26 20.33 -19.61
C LYS A 326 55.77 21.74 -19.91
#